data_AF-A0A9Q1BU09-F1
#
_entry.id   AF-A0A9Q1BU09-F1
#
_cell.length_a   1.000
_cell.length_b   1.000
_cell.length_c   1.000
_cell.angle_alpha   90.00
_cell.angle_beta   90.00
_cell.angle_gamma   90.00
#
_symmetry.space_group_name_H-M   'P 1'
#
loop_
_entity.id
_entity.type
_entity.pdbx_description
1 polymer ?
#
loop_
_entity_poly.entity_id
_entity_poly.type
_entity_poly.pdbx_seq_one_letter_code
_entity_poly.pdbx_strand_id
1 'polypeptide(L)'
;MPSEIKSPGGLAFELVWEKPSKDPAKVLNSTPSKDDINVEKRIREKQIAAEERRKSMESSRLEQMQKKQQRMVEARAKAEELDKKFKETSAVKLTEKLGKVEEKQKACREDLLLKLKEHDERIEKVRERKKVIGENGDASPTCS
;
A
#
# COMPACT_ATOMS: atom_id res chain seq x y z
N MET A 1 86.11 -30.66 -21.64
CA MET A 1 86.58 -29.31 -21.28
C MET A 1 85.37 -28.53 -20.81
N PRO A 2 85.30 -28.03 -19.56
CA PRO A 2 84.15 -27.27 -19.08
C PRO A 2 83.97 -26.00 -19.92
N SER A 3 82.73 -25.64 -20.25
CA SER A 3 82.41 -24.43 -21.00
C SER A 3 82.59 -23.21 -20.11
N GLU A 4 83.58 -22.38 -20.43
CA GLU A 4 83.98 -21.22 -19.65
C GLU A 4 83.58 -19.94 -20.41
N ILE A 5 82.78 -19.08 -19.79
CA ILE A 5 82.32 -17.81 -20.36
C ILE A 5 82.96 -16.66 -19.57
N LYS A 6 83.86 -15.92 -20.23
CA LYS A 6 84.51 -14.72 -19.67
C LYS A 6 83.74 -13.47 -20.08
N SER A 7 83.41 -12.63 -19.11
CA SER A 7 82.86 -11.29 -19.31
C SER A 7 83.74 -10.26 -18.58
N PRO A 8 83.62 -8.95 -18.89
CA PRO A 8 84.41 -7.91 -18.21
C PRO A 8 84.21 -7.88 -16.68
N GLY A 9 83.07 -8.39 -16.20
CA GLY A 9 82.72 -8.46 -14.78
C GLY A 9 83.17 -9.74 -14.07
N GLY A 10 83.86 -10.66 -14.75
CA GLY A 10 84.33 -11.91 -14.16
C GLY A 10 84.07 -13.14 -15.02
N LEU A 11 84.35 -14.29 -14.44
CA LEU A 11 84.34 -15.57 -15.12
C LEU A 11 83.27 -16.52 -14.55
N ALA A 12 82.47 -17.11 -15.44
CA ALA A 12 81.54 -18.19 -15.11
C ALA A 12 81.96 -19.48 -15.81
N PHE A 13 81.96 -20.59 -15.08
CA PHE A 13 82.18 -21.93 -15.61
C PHE A 13 81.23 -22.92 -14.96
N GLU A 14 80.82 -23.93 -15.71
CA GLU A 14 80.01 -25.04 -15.19
C GLU A 14 80.92 -26.22 -14.84
N LEU A 15 80.84 -26.70 -13.59
CA LEU A 15 81.59 -27.86 -13.10
C LEU A 15 80.62 -28.99 -12.77
N VAL A 16 80.65 -30.05 -13.58
CA VAL A 16 79.82 -31.24 -13.42
C VAL A 16 80.70 -32.40 -12.96
N TRP A 17 80.53 -32.85 -11.71
CA TRP A 17 81.31 -33.98 -11.16
C TRP A 17 80.78 -35.35 -11.58
N GLU A 18 79.47 -35.48 -11.77
CA GLU A 18 78.81 -36.68 -12.32
C GLU A 18 77.69 -36.27 -13.26
N LYS A 19 77.50 -37.02 -14.35
CA LYS A 19 76.37 -36.78 -15.27
C LYS A 19 75.07 -37.20 -14.60
N PRO A 20 73.96 -36.48 -14.80
CA PRO A 20 72.68 -36.86 -14.20
C PRO A 20 72.28 -38.27 -14.67
N SER A 21 71.95 -39.15 -13.71
CA SER A 21 71.59 -40.56 -14.00
C SER A 21 70.24 -40.73 -14.71
N LYS A 22 69.47 -39.65 -14.86
CA LYS A 22 68.21 -39.59 -15.60
C LYS A 22 68.26 -38.37 -16.52
N ASP A 23 67.63 -38.46 -17.68
CA ASP A 23 67.51 -37.32 -18.60
C ASP A 23 66.99 -36.09 -17.85
N PRO A 24 67.52 -34.88 -18.14
CA PRO A 24 67.08 -33.68 -17.45
C PRO A 24 65.57 -33.56 -17.61
N ALA A 25 64.85 -33.44 -16.49
CA ALA A 25 63.41 -33.20 -16.51
C ALA A 25 63.17 -32.00 -17.43
N LYS A 26 62.32 -32.18 -18.45
CA LYS A 26 61.93 -31.11 -19.37
C LYS A 26 61.52 -29.92 -18.51
N VAL A 27 62.29 -28.83 -18.57
CA VAL A 27 61.90 -27.58 -17.92
C VAL A 27 60.54 -27.25 -18.51
N LEU A 28 59.50 -27.44 -17.72
CA LEU A 28 58.19 -26.93 -18.06
C LEU A 28 58.35 -25.43 -17.94
N ASN A 29 58.78 -24.80 -19.02
CA ASN A 29 58.38 -23.43 -19.30
C ASN A 29 56.86 -23.51 -19.43
N SER A 30 56.16 -23.54 -18.30
CA SER A 30 54.72 -23.45 -18.25
C SER A 30 54.36 -21.98 -18.47
N THR A 31 54.74 -21.47 -19.63
CA THR A 31 53.96 -20.40 -20.24
C THR A 31 52.62 -21.03 -20.59
N PRO A 32 51.49 -20.41 -20.22
CA PRO A 32 50.19 -20.96 -20.58
C PRO A 32 50.05 -20.92 -22.11
N SER A 33 50.32 -22.04 -22.78
CA SER A 33 49.93 -22.25 -24.16
C SER A 33 48.43 -22.52 -24.18
N LYS A 34 47.65 -21.45 -24.35
CA LYS A 34 46.23 -21.50 -24.72
C LYS A 34 45.93 -20.27 -25.57
N ASP A 35 45.91 -20.46 -26.89
CA ASP A 35 45.31 -19.60 -27.89
C ASP A 35 45.21 -18.12 -27.48
N ASP A 36 46.26 -17.34 -27.75
CA ASP A 36 46.32 -15.90 -27.46
C ASP A 36 45.14 -15.12 -28.08
N ILE A 37 44.50 -15.69 -29.11
CA ILE A 37 43.29 -15.17 -29.78
C ILE A 37 42.05 -15.25 -28.87
N ASN A 38 42.00 -16.14 -27.87
CA ASN A 38 40.89 -16.31 -26.93
C ASN A 38 41.11 -15.58 -25.60
N VAL A 39 42.31 -15.07 -25.32
CA VAL A 39 42.63 -14.43 -24.04
C VAL A 39 41.85 -13.13 -23.88
N GLU A 40 41.86 -12.26 -24.90
CA GLU A 40 41.13 -10.99 -24.88
C GLU A 40 39.62 -11.19 -24.76
N LYS A 41 39.07 -12.14 -25.53
CA LYS A 41 37.64 -12.47 -25.48
C LYS A 41 37.25 -12.98 -24.09
N ARG A 42 38.04 -13.88 -23.50
CA ARG A 42 37.80 -14.42 -22.16
C ARG A 42 37.93 -13.37 -21.06
N ILE A 43 38.82 -12.39 -21.21
CA ILE A 43 38.94 -11.27 -20.27
C ILE A 43 37.70 -10.40 -20.34
N ARG A 44 37.25 -10.02 -21.56
CA ARG A 44 36.03 -9.23 -21.75
C ARG A 44 34.80 -9.95 -21.22
N GLU A 45 34.62 -11.23 -21.53
CA GLU A 45 33.52 -12.05 -21.01
C GLU A 45 33.51 -12.08 -19.48
N LYS A 46 34.68 -12.21 -18.84
CA LYS A 46 34.79 -12.15 -17.36
C LYS A 46 34.45 -10.78 -16.80
N GLN A 47 34.86 -9.71 -17.46
CA GLN A 47 34.56 -8.33 -17.06
C GLN A 47 33.04 -8.05 -17.18
N ILE A 48 32.43 -8.45 -18.30
CA ILE A 48 30.98 -8.33 -18.52
C ILE A 48 30.21 -9.13 -17.46
N ALA A 49 30.57 -10.40 -17.22
CA ALA A 49 29.90 -11.23 -16.22
C ALA A 49 30.06 -10.68 -14.78
N ALA A 50 31.15 -9.98 -14.48
CA ALA A 50 31.32 -9.28 -13.21
C ALA A 50 30.42 -8.03 -13.13
N GLU A 51 30.32 -7.27 -14.22
CA GLU A 51 29.45 -6.10 -14.30
C GLU A 51 27.96 -6.47 -14.22
N GLU A 52 27.52 -7.52 -14.92
CA GLU A 52 26.15 -8.02 -14.86
C GLU A 52 25.78 -8.48 -13.46
N ARG A 53 26.69 -9.18 -12.76
CA ARG A 53 26.47 -9.54 -11.35
C ARG A 53 26.33 -8.31 -10.46
N ARG A 54 27.15 -7.27 -10.67
CA ARG A 54 27.02 -6.00 -9.94
C ARG A 54 25.66 -5.35 -10.20
N LYS A 55 25.27 -5.21 -11.46
CA LYS A 55 23.98 -4.63 -11.87
C LYS A 55 22.79 -5.40 -11.31
N SER A 56 22.82 -6.73 -11.37
CA SER A 56 21.76 -7.59 -10.83
C SER A 56 21.63 -7.48 -9.31
N MET A 57 22.74 -7.41 -8.58
CA MET A 57 22.71 -7.20 -7.13
C MET A 57 22.15 -5.82 -6.78
N GLU A 58 22.54 -4.79 -7.54
CA GLU A 58 22.03 -3.43 -7.35
C GLU A 58 20.54 -3.32 -7.67
N SER A 59 20.09 -3.92 -8.78
CA SER A 59 18.67 -3.92 -9.16
C SER A 59 17.83 -4.66 -8.13
N SER A 60 18.27 -5.83 -7.67
CA SER A 60 17.58 -6.58 -6.61
C SER A 60 17.48 -5.79 -5.31
N ARG A 61 18.55 -5.09 -4.92
CA ARG A 61 18.53 -4.21 -3.76
C ARG A 61 17.54 -3.05 -3.93
N LEU A 62 17.51 -2.43 -5.11
CA LEU A 62 16.60 -1.33 -5.40
C LEU A 62 15.13 -1.79 -5.39
N GLU A 63 14.84 -2.94 -6.00
CA GLU A 63 13.51 -3.57 -5.99
C GLU A 63 13.03 -3.87 -4.55
N GLN A 64 13.92 -4.39 -3.69
CA GLN A 64 13.58 -4.61 -2.28
C GLN A 64 13.25 -3.31 -1.55
N MET A 65 13.98 -2.23 -1.84
CA MET A 65 13.72 -0.91 -1.25
C MET A 65 12.40 -0.32 -1.77
N GLN A 66 12.15 -0.41 -3.08
CA GLN A 66 10.89 0.01 -3.69
C GLN A 66 9.70 -0.76 -3.12
N LYS A 67 9.80 -2.08 -2.98
CA LYS A 67 8.76 -2.93 -2.38
C LYS A 67 8.46 -2.53 -0.93
N LYS A 68 9.49 -2.17 -0.15
CA LYS A 68 9.30 -1.65 1.22
C LYS A 68 8.58 -0.30 1.20
N GLN A 69 8.97 0.61 0.31
CA GLN A 69 8.33 1.91 0.16
C GLN A 69 6.86 1.77 -0.26
N GLN A 70 6.57 0.93 -1.26
CA GLN A 70 5.19 0.65 -1.70
C GLN A 70 4.34 0.13 -0.55
N ARG A 71 4.84 -0.84 0.23
CA ARG A 71 4.13 -1.35 1.42
C ARG A 71 3.84 -0.26 2.45
N MET A 72 4.77 0.66 2.69
CA MET A 72 4.55 1.78 3.61
C MET A 72 3.46 2.74 3.10
N VAL A 73 3.49 3.05 1.80
CA VAL A 73 2.48 3.91 1.15
C VAL A 73 1.11 3.24 1.18
N GLU A 74 1.01 1.95 0.85
CA GLU A 74 -0.23 1.17 0.92
C GLU A 74 -0.79 1.11 2.33
N ALA A 75 0.05 0.88 3.34
CA ALA A 75 -0.38 0.85 4.73
C ALA A 75 -0.96 2.21 5.17
N ARG A 76 -0.31 3.31 4.78
CA ARG A 76 -0.79 4.67 5.05
C ARG A 76 -2.11 4.95 4.33
N ALA A 77 -2.19 4.66 3.04
CA ALA A 77 -3.41 4.86 2.25
C ALA A 77 -4.59 4.07 2.82
N LYS A 78 -4.36 2.82 3.25
CA LYS A 78 -5.37 1.98 3.88
C LYS A 78 -5.84 2.56 5.22
N ALA A 79 -4.93 3.10 6.03
CA ALA A 79 -5.30 3.77 7.28
C ALA A 79 -6.17 5.02 7.01
N GLU A 80 -5.75 5.86 6.06
CA GLU A 80 -6.51 7.04 5.65
C GLU A 80 -7.91 6.68 5.08
N GLU A 81 -8.01 5.59 4.31
CA GLU A 81 -9.27 5.08 3.78
C GLU A 81 -10.22 4.61 4.89
N LEU A 82 -9.71 3.89 5.89
CA LEU A 82 -10.52 3.43 7.03
C LEU A 82 -11.02 4.62 7.85
N ASP A 83 -10.18 5.61 8.11
CA ASP A 83 -10.55 6.83 8.82
C ASP A 83 -11.63 7.61 8.07
N LYS A 84 -11.48 7.74 6.76
CA LYS A 84 -12.48 8.40 5.90
C LYS A 84 -13.82 7.64 5.94
N LYS A 85 -13.80 6.33 5.74
CA LYS A 85 -15.01 5.48 5.80
C LYS A 85 -15.69 5.57 7.16
N PHE A 86 -14.92 5.59 8.25
CA PHE A 86 -15.47 5.73 9.60
C PHE A 86 -16.18 7.06 9.79
N LYS A 87 -15.55 8.16 9.36
CA LYS A 87 -16.14 9.51 9.43
C LYS A 87 -17.43 9.60 8.61
N GLU A 88 -17.41 9.13 7.37
CA GLU A 88 -18.57 9.14 6.48
C GLU A 88 -19.73 8.31 7.04
N THR A 89 -19.45 7.06 7.44
CA THR A 89 -20.47 6.17 8.01
C THR A 89 -21.06 6.74 9.29
N SER A 90 -20.23 7.33 10.15
CA SER A 90 -20.68 7.93 11.41
C SER A 90 -21.52 9.17 11.17
N ALA A 91 -21.13 10.01 10.20
CA ALA A 91 -21.88 11.20 9.80
C ALA A 91 -23.26 10.81 9.26
N VAL A 92 -23.34 9.85 8.32
CA VAL A 92 -24.61 9.37 7.75
C VAL A 92 -25.53 8.79 8.84
N LYS A 93 -24.99 7.97 9.75
CA LYS A 93 -25.77 7.42 10.86
C LYS A 93 -26.30 8.51 11.80
N LEU A 94 -25.52 9.57 12.03
CA LEU A 94 -25.94 10.68 12.86
C LEU A 94 -27.05 11.49 12.19
N THR A 95 -26.88 11.85 10.91
CA THR A 95 -27.89 12.62 10.17
C THR A 95 -29.20 11.84 10.04
N GLU A 96 -29.13 10.54 9.79
CA GLU A 96 -30.32 9.66 9.75
C GLU A 96 -31.05 9.64 11.10
N LYS A 97 -30.32 9.52 12.21
CA LYS A 97 -30.91 9.54 13.55
C LYS A 97 -31.55 10.90 13.87
N LEU A 98 -30.89 12.00 13.53
CA LEU A 98 -31.43 13.34 13.73
C LEU A 98 -32.70 13.56 12.90
N GLY A 99 -32.69 13.16 11.63
CA GLY A 99 -33.89 13.20 10.78
C GLY A 99 -35.06 12.43 11.36
N LYS A 100 -34.82 11.21 11.85
CA LYS A 100 -35.85 10.40 12.53
C LYS A 100 -36.39 11.04 13.81
N VAL A 101 -35.54 11.75 14.57
CA VAL A 101 -35.98 12.48 15.77
C VAL A 101 -36.85 13.69 15.38
N GLU A 102 -36.45 14.44 14.36
CA GLU A 102 -37.22 15.58 13.85
C GLU A 102 -38.59 15.15 13.32
N GLU A 103 -38.64 14.09 12.52
CA GLU A 103 -39.90 13.52 12.01
C GLU A 103 -40.82 13.08 13.15
N LYS A 104 -40.30 12.39 14.15
CA LYS A 104 -41.08 11.98 15.34
C LYS A 104 -41.60 13.19 16.12
N GLN A 105 -40.79 14.22 16.30
CA GLN A 105 -41.22 15.45 16.97
C GLN A 105 -42.31 16.18 16.19
N LYS A 106 -42.17 16.28 14.86
CA LYS A 106 -43.19 16.87 13.98
C LYS A 106 -44.49 16.08 14.03
N ALA A 107 -44.44 14.76 13.88
CA ALA A 107 -45.62 13.90 13.94
C ALA A 107 -46.34 13.99 15.29
N CYS A 108 -45.60 14.02 16.40
CA CYS A 108 -46.19 14.19 17.74
C CYS A 108 -46.88 15.55 17.90
N ARG A 109 -46.24 16.62 17.39
CA ARG A 109 -46.83 17.97 17.40
C ARG A 109 -48.09 18.05 16.54
N GLU A 110 -48.06 17.46 15.35
CA GLU A 110 -49.19 17.44 14.43
C GLU A 110 -50.37 16.64 15.00
N ASP A 111 -50.13 15.48 15.59
CA ASP A 111 -51.15 14.68 16.28
C ASP A 111 -51.79 15.47 17.44
N LEU A 112 -50.99 16.19 18.24
CA LEU A 112 -51.51 17.05 19.30
C LEU A 112 -52.37 18.18 18.74
N LEU A 113 -51.92 18.87 17.69
CA LEU A 113 -52.68 19.94 17.05
C LEU A 113 -53.98 19.43 16.43
N LEU A 114 -53.98 18.23 15.84
CA LEU A 114 -55.17 17.60 15.28
C LEU A 114 -56.21 17.31 16.38
N LYS A 115 -55.77 16.71 17.49
CA LYS A 115 -56.65 16.42 18.64
C LYS A 115 -57.25 17.69 19.25
N LEU A 116 -56.48 18.77 19.32
CA LEU A 116 -56.99 20.07 19.78
C LEU A 116 -58.03 20.64 18.83
N LYS A 117 -57.78 20.61 17.50
CA LYS A 117 -58.76 21.05 16.50
C LYS A 117 -60.07 20.25 16.55
N GLU A 118 -59.98 18.92 16.64
CA GLU A 118 -61.16 18.05 16.77
C GLU A 118 -61.97 18.35 18.03
N HIS A 119 -61.28 18.67 19.14
CA HIS A 119 -61.92 19.07 20.38
C HIS A 119 -62.65 20.42 20.25
N ASP A 120 -62.01 21.41 19.63
CA ASP A 120 -62.61 22.72 19.39
C ASP A 120 -63.83 22.63 18.46
N GLU A 121 -63.74 21.84 17.38
CA GLU A 121 -64.88 21.55 16.50
C GLU A 121 -66.03 20.85 17.24
N ARG A 122 -65.72 19.95 18.17
CA ARG A 122 -66.74 19.29 19.00
C ARG A 122 -67.43 20.28 19.93
N ILE A 123 -66.69 21.21 20.54
CA ILE A 123 -67.25 22.27 21.37
C ILE A 123 -68.22 23.14 20.56
N GLU A 124 -67.80 23.59 19.37
CA GLU A 124 -68.65 24.43 18.52
C GLU A 124 -69.93 23.69 18.11
N LYS A 125 -69.84 22.42 17.69
CA LYS A 125 -71.02 21.58 17.41
C LYS A 125 -71.97 21.46 18.61
N VAL A 126 -71.44 21.36 19.83
CA VAL A 126 -72.26 21.33 21.06
C VAL A 126 -72.93 22.69 21.31
N ARG A 127 -72.21 23.80 21.08
CA ARG A 127 -72.76 25.16 21.20
C ARG A 127 -73.89 25.41 20.19
N GLU A 128 -73.68 25.02 18.94
CA GLU A 128 -74.69 25.11 17.87
C GLU A 128 -75.93 24.28 18.20
N ARG A 129 -75.76 23.00 18.61
CA ARG A 129 -76.89 22.16 19.05
C ARG A 129 -77.67 22.79 20.20
N LYS A 130 -76.99 23.39 21.18
CA LYS A 130 -77.65 24.06 22.30
C LYS A 130 -78.47 25.27 21.83
N LYS A 131 -77.97 26.06 20.88
CA LYS A 131 -78.72 27.19 20.28
C LYS A 131 -79.98 26.69 19.58
N VAL A 132 -79.86 25.66 18.73
CA VAL A 132 -81.01 25.07 18.03
C VAL A 132 -82.05 24.51 19.00
N ILE A 133 -81.64 23.87 20.10
CA ILE A 133 -82.58 23.37 21.12
C ILE A 133 -83.24 24.53 21.88
N GLY A 134 -82.50 25.61 22.19
CA GLY A 134 -83.04 26.80 22.84
C GLY A 134 -84.04 27.57 21.98
N GLU A 135 -83.82 27.63 20.66
CA GLU A 135 -84.72 28.29 19.71
C GLU A 135 -86.01 27.47 19.43
N ASN A 136 -85.97 26.14 19.57
CA ASN A 136 -87.13 25.27 19.39
C ASN A 136 -87.86 24.91 20.71
N GLY A 137 -87.37 25.37 21.87
CA GLY A 137 -87.88 25.05 23.19
C GLY A 137 -88.88 26.05 23.79
N ASP A 138 -89.08 27.22 23.15
CA ASP A 138 -89.96 28.30 23.64
C ASP A 138 -91.36 28.28 23.01
N ALA A 139 -91.88 27.08 22.71
CA ALA A 139 -93.29 26.87 22.45
C ALA A 139 -93.98 26.26 23.68
N SER A 140 -94.12 27.05 24.75
CA SER A 140 -95.09 26.73 25.81
C SER A 140 -96.51 26.93 25.26
N PRO A 141 -97.42 25.94 25.33
CA PRO A 141 -98.81 26.14 24.97
C PRO A 141 -99.47 27.01 26.04
N THR A 142 -100.06 28.14 25.64
CA THR A 142 -100.93 28.94 26.50
C THR A 142 -102.09 28.06 26.96
N CYS A 143 -102.20 27.81 28.27
CA CYS A 143 -103.38 27.20 28.87
C CYS A 143 -104.25 28.31 29.46
N SER A 144 -105.52 28.32 29.04
CA SER A 144 -106.59 29.25 29.41
C SER A 144 -107.11 29.05 30.82
#